data_AF-A0A8T4NDU9-F1
#
_entry.id   AF-A0A8T4NDU9-F1
#
_cell.length_a   1.000
_cell.length_b   1.000
_cell.length_c   1.000
_cell.angle_alpha   90.00
_cell.angle_beta   90.00
_cell.angle_gamma   90.00
#
_symmetry.space_group_name_H-M   'P 1'
#
loop_
_entity.id
_entity.type
_entity.pdbx_description
1 polymer ?
#
loop_
_entity_poly.entity_id
_entity_poly.type
_entity_poly.pdbx_seq_one_letter_code
_entity_poly.pdbx_strand_id
1 'polypeptide(L)'
;MKRDVKVTAIAIVIAIILIAGVNFITQPTGKATFTKGASYGPIPKETINKVECVYLSEDDGWDVTKQGRVRYFNKAIGDFEEPVDVCVNFRTVREYNCEKGYGQTRDVICPSNTICSNGACIAE
;
A
#
# COMPACT_ATOMS: atom_id res chain seq x y z
N MET A 1 23.49 4.72 74.35
CA MET A 1 22.56 3.82 73.65
C MET A 1 21.51 4.67 72.95
N LYS A 2 21.72 5.03 71.68
CA LYS A 2 20.75 5.71 70.82
C LYS A 2 20.98 5.21 69.39
N ARG A 3 20.12 4.28 68.97
CA ARG A 3 20.08 3.72 67.61
C ARG A 3 18.95 4.38 66.83
N ASP A 4 19.29 4.77 65.61
CA ASP A 4 18.57 4.49 64.36
C ASP A 4 17.09 4.87 64.24
N VAL A 5 16.81 6.06 63.66
CA VAL A 5 15.60 6.30 62.87
C VAL A 5 15.88 7.37 61.79
N LYS A 6 16.69 7.07 60.76
CA LYS A 6 16.85 7.98 59.59
C LYS A 6 16.96 7.30 58.22
N VAL A 7 16.61 6.02 58.09
CA VAL A 7 16.76 5.30 56.79
C VAL A 7 15.41 4.89 56.17
N THR A 8 14.29 5.03 56.88
CA THR A 8 12.99 4.50 56.43
C THR A 8 12.07 5.52 55.74
N ALA A 9 12.59 6.67 55.28
CA ALA A 9 11.76 7.68 54.58
C ALA A 9 12.11 7.85 53.09
N ILE A 10 13.22 7.29 52.61
CA ILE A 10 13.69 7.50 51.23
C ILE A 10 13.26 6.36 50.29
N ALA A 11 12.92 5.18 50.83
CA ALA A 11 12.52 4.02 50.03
C ALA A 11 11.10 4.13 49.42
N ILE A 12 10.24 5.03 49.91
CA ILE A 12 8.84 5.10 49.45
C ILE A 12 8.68 6.04 48.23
N VAL A 13 9.58 7.01 48.05
CA VAL A 13 9.48 7.96 46.92
C VAL A 13 9.91 7.33 45.58
N ILE A 14 10.81 6.35 45.62
CA ILE A 14 11.29 5.65 44.40
C ILE A 14 10.26 4.62 43.89
N ALA A 15 9.39 4.10 44.76
CA ALA A 15 8.34 3.16 44.36
C ALA A 15 7.17 3.81 43.58
N ILE A 16 6.98 5.13 43.70
CA ILE A 16 5.87 5.83 43.04
C ILE A 16 6.23 6.25 41.61
N ILE A 17 7.53 6.46 41.30
CA ILE A 17 7.97 6.89 39.96
C ILE A 17 7.99 5.72 38.95
N LEU A 18 7.97 4.46 39.41
CA LEU A 18 7.84 3.29 38.53
C LEU A 18 6.40 2.98 38.08
N ILE A 19 5.38 3.69 38.60
CA ILE A 19 3.99 3.52 38.17
C ILE A 19 3.61 4.51 37.05
N ALA A 20 4.37 5.59 36.85
CA ALA A 20 4.09 6.58 35.81
C ALA A 20 4.77 6.31 34.45
N GLY A 21 5.60 5.25 34.35
CA GLY A 21 6.44 4.95 33.18
C GLY A 21 5.84 3.99 32.15
N VAL A 22 4.55 3.65 32.24
CA VAL A 22 3.89 2.75 31.27
C VAL A 22 2.54 3.29 30.82
N ASN A 23 2.48 4.58 30.49
CA ASN A 23 1.52 5.03 29.47
C ASN A 23 2.18 4.87 28.11
N PHE A 24 2.45 3.60 27.79
CA PHE A 24 2.62 3.13 26.44
C PHE A 24 1.28 3.48 25.76
N ILE A 25 1.28 4.57 24.99
CA ILE A 25 0.22 4.89 24.06
C ILE A 25 0.32 3.82 22.96
N THR A 26 -0.13 2.60 23.28
CA THR A 26 -0.77 1.78 22.26
C THR A 26 -1.97 2.61 21.86
N GLN A 27 -1.85 3.33 20.74
CA GLN A 27 -3.04 3.65 19.98
C GLN A 27 -3.82 2.33 19.89
N PRO A 28 -5.12 2.31 20.23
CA PRO A 28 -5.90 1.16 19.90
C PRO A 28 -5.77 1.02 18.38
N THR A 29 -5.00 0.03 17.93
CA THR A 29 -5.41 -0.69 16.74
C THR A 29 -6.79 -1.16 17.11
N GLY A 30 -7.79 -0.37 16.76
CA GLY A 30 -9.15 -0.85 16.71
C GLY A 30 -9.01 -2.10 15.87
N LYS A 31 -9.04 -3.26 16.54
CA LYS A 31 -9.63 -4.41 15.89
C LYS A 31 -10.93 -3.84 15.39
N ALA A 32 -11.06 -3.74 14.07
CA ALA A 32 -12.37 -3.69 13.48
C ALA A 32 -13.05 -4.99 13.92
N THR A 33 -13.58 -4.99 15.14
CA THR A 33 -14.72 -5.82 15.47
C THR A 33 -15.75 -5.33 14.50
N PHE A 34 -15.92 -6.09 13.42
CA PHE A 34 -17.15 -6.11 12.65
C PHE A 34 -18.28 -6.23 13.66
N THR A 35 -18.83 -5.10 14.08
CA THR A 35 -20.12 -5.05 14.77
C THR A 35 -21.12 -5.51 13.73
N LYS A 36 -21.42 -6.81 13.81
CA LYS A 36 -22.58 -7.44 13.21
C LYS A 36 -23.81 -6.69 13.71
N GLY A 37 -24.19 -5.61 13.00
CA GLY A 37 -25.22 -4.70 13.52
C GLY A 37 -25.45 -3.40 12.77
N ALA A 38 -24.60 -2.99 11.83
CA ALA A 38 -25.03 -2.02 10.82
C ALA A 38 -25.89 -2.78 9.79
N SER A 39 -27.18 -2.46 9.73
CA SER A 39 -28.08 -2.96 8.71
C SER A 39 -27.63 -2.41 7.35
N TYR A 40 -26.80 -3.21 6.66
CA TYR A 40 -26.67 -3.13 5.23
C TYR A 40 -28.04 -3.53 4.67
N GLY A 41 -28.86 -2.53 4.33
CA GLY A 41 -29.84 -2.76 3.28
C GLY A 41 -29.08 -3.30 2.06
N PRO A 42 -29.67 -4.21 1.25
CA PRO A 42 -29.02 -4.65 0.03
C PRO A 42 -28.67 -3.41 -0.78
N ILE A 43 -27.37 -3.10 -0.85
CA ILE A 43 -26.86 -2.11 -1.78
C ILE A 43 -27.35 -2.62 -3.14
N PRO A 44 -28.20 -1.88 -3.87
CA PRO A 44 -28.71 -2.34 -5.14
C PRO A 44 -27.50 -2.70 -6.01
N LYS A 45 -27.43 -3.96 -6.44
CA LYS A 45 -26.31 -4.56 -7.19
C LYS A 45 -26.07 -3.93 -8.57
N GLU A 46 -26.82 -2.89 -8.92
CA GLU A 46 -26.94 -2.37 -10.28
C GLU A 46 -26.31 -0.99 -10.50
N THR A 47 -25.47 -0.49 -9.58
CA THR A 47 -24.81 0.83 -9.77
C THR A 47 -23.30 0.80 -9.62
N ILE A 48 -22.63 -0.29 -10.01
CA ILE A 48 -21.18 -0.28 -10.28
C ILE A 48 -20.96 -0.50 -11.78
N ASN A 49 -21.53 0.39 -12.59
CA ASN A 49 -21.14 0.56 -14.00
C ASN A 49 -19.93 1.51 -14.05
N LYS A 50 -18.79 1.10 -13.49
CA LYS A 50 -17.58 1.91 -13.59
C LYS A 50 -16.40 1.02 -13.94
N VAL A 51 -16.18 0.95 -15.25
CA VAL A 51 -14.87 0.74 -15.87
C VAL A 51 -13.93 1.77 -15.24
N GLU A 52 -13.01 1.32 -14.39
CA GLU A 52 -12.16 2.19 -13.55
C GLU A 52 -10.69 2.14 -13.92
N CYS A 53 -10.32 1.53 -15.04
CA CYS A 53 -8.95 1.62 -15.55
C CYS A 53 -8.80 2.86 -16.45
N VAL A 54 -7.85 3.74 -16.11
CA VAL A 54 -7.48 4.92 -16.89
C VAL A 54 -5.96 5.00 -17.08
N TYR A 55 -5.52 5.50 -18.23
CA TYR A 55 -4.13 5.83 -18.48
C TYR A 55 -3.80 7.17 -17.82
N LEU A 56 -2.68 7.22 -17.08
CA LEU A 56 -2.14 8.42 -16.45
C LEU A 56 -0.94 8.99 -17.22
N SER A 57 -0.47 8.28 -18.25
CA SER A 57 0.61 8.64 -19.17
C SER A 57 0.08 8.93 -20.58
N GLU A 58 0.95 9.43 -21.46
CA GLU A 58 0.66 9.54 -22.90
C GLU A 58 0.70 8.19 -23.64
N ASP A 59 1.18 7.14 -22.97
CA ASP A 59 1.19 5.77 -23.46
C ASP A 59 -0.21 5.11 -23.32
N ASP A 60 -0.59 4.33 -24.35
CA ASP A 60 -1.82 3.56 -24.43
C ASP A 60 -1.67 2.12 -23.87
N GLY A 61 -0.55 1.87 -23.17
CA GLY A 61 -0.23 0.65 -22.42
C GLY A 61 0.41 -0.45 -23.27
N TRP A 62 0.86 -0.13 -24.48
CA TRP A 62 1.60 -1.05 -25.33
C TRP A 62 2.82 -0.40 -26.01
N ASP A 63 3.07 0.89 -25.80
CA ASP A 63 4.26 1.56 -26.32
C ASP A 63 5.46 1.28 -25.40
N VAL A 64 6.10 0.13 -25.63
CA VAL A 64 7.29 -0.29 -24.88
C VAL A 64 8.45 0.71 -24.93
N THR A 65 8.40 1.76 -25.76
CA THR A 65 9.45 2.79 -25.82
C THR A 65 9.27 3.92 -24.81
N LYS A 66 8.14 3.94 -24.10
CA LYS A 66 7.80 4.93 -23.07
C LYS A 66 7.37 4.20 -21.81
N GLN A 67 7.62 4.80 -20.64
CA GLN A 67 7.06 4.26 -19.41
C GLN A 67 5.59 4.64 -19.30
N GLY A 68 4.73 3.63 -19.32
CA GLY A 68 3.31 3.73 -19.02
C GLY A 68 3.02 3.83 -17.53
N ARG A 69 1.88 4.45 -17.23
CA ARG A 69 1.26 4.46 -15.90
C ARG A 69 -0.24 4.33 -16.07
N VAL A 70 -0.83 3.39 -15.34
CA VAL A 70 -2.29 3.22 -15.28
C VAL A 70 -2.80 3.42 -13.87
N ARG A 71 -4.10 3.69 -13.73
CA ARG A 71 -4.82 3.66 -12.47
C ARG A 71 -6.03 2.77 -12.62
N TYR A 72 -6.21 1.79 -11.74
CA TYR A 72 -7.41 0.96 -11.70
C TYR A 72 -7.85 0.60 -10.28
N PHE A 73 -9.13 0.31 -10.10
CA PHE A 73 -9.67 -0.13 -8.81
C PHE A 73 -9.43 -1.62 -8.58
N ASN A 74 -8.66 -1.96 -7.56
CA ASN A 74 -8.44 -3.32 -7.13
C ASN A 74 -9.52 -3.74 -6.12
N LYS A 75 -10.47 -4.56 -6.58
CA LYS A 75 -11.58 -5.07 -5.77
C LYS A 75 -11.13 -5.92 -4.57
N ALA A 76 -9.95 -6.54 -4.63
CA ALA A 76 -9.47 -7.38 -3.54
C ALA A 76 -9.07 -6.53 -2.31
N ILE A 77 -8.49 -5.36 -2.55
CA ILE A 77 -8.10 -4.42 -1.49
C ILE A 77 -9.18 -3.35 -1.21
N GLY A 78 -10.10 -3.15 -2.15
CA GLY A 78 -11.13 -2.12 -2.06
C GLY A 78 -10.59 -0.69 -2.26
N ASP A 79 -9.52 -0.54 -3.04
CA ASP A 79 -8.82 0.72 -3.27
C ASP A 79 -8.24 0.79 -4.70
N PHE A 80 -7.74 1.96 -5.10
CA PHE A 80 -7.05 2.16 -6.37
C PHE A 80 -5.59 1.74 -6.30
N GLU A 81 -5.10 1.15 -7.38
CA GLU A 81 -3.68 0.93 -7.65
C GLU A 81 -3.23 1.81 -8.81
N GLU A 82 -2.00 2.28 -8.76
CA GLU A 82 -1.38 3.10 -9.82
C GLU A 82 -0.04 2.50 -10.28
N PRO A 83 -0.04 1.32 -10.91
CA PRO A 83 1.21 0.72 -11.35
C PRO A 83 1.83 1.49 -12.52
N VAL A 84 3.15 1.41 -12.58
CA VAL A 84 3.99 1.90 -13.68
C VAL A 84 4.67 0.72 -14.35
N ASP A 85 5.03 0.86 -15.60
CA ASP A 85 5.79 -0.17 -16.30
C ASP A 85 7.15 -0.38 -15.63
N VAL A 86 7.57 -1.64 -15.60
CA VAL A 86 8.78 -2.06 -14.89
C VAL A 86 9.60 -3.04 -15.71
N CYS A 87 10.91 -2.98 -15.56
CA CYS A 87 11.80 -3.97 -16.16
C CYS A 87 11.79 -5.25 -15.33
N VAL A 88 11.33 -6.35 -15.93
CA VAL A 88 11.39 -7.70 -15.34
C VAL A 88 12.82 -8.24 -15.42
N ASN A 89 13.51 -7.93 -16.52
CA ASN A 89 14.93 -8.19 -16.73
C ASN A 89 15.50 -7.22 -17.79
N PHE A 90 16.77 -7.39 -18.19
CA PHE A 90 17.45 -6.49 -19.12
C PHE A 90 16.82 -6.38 -20.52
N ARG A 91 15.95 -7.31 -20.93
CA ARG A 91 15.24 -7.28 -22.23
C ARG A 91 13.74 -7.49 -22.11
N THR A 92 13.15 -7.38 -20.94
CA THR A 92 11.70 -7.60 -20.77
C THR A 92 11.11 -6.50 -19.92
N VAL A 93 10.15 -5.78 -20.50
CA VAL A 93 9.31 -4.82 -19.80
C VAL A 93 7.99 -5.51 -19.45
N ARG A 94 7.47 -5.22 -18.25
CA ARG A 94 6.10 -5.54 -17.86
C ARG A 94 5.27 -4.29 -18.08
N GLU A 95 4.44 -4.36 -19.11
CA GLU A 95 3.48 -3.33 -19.49
C GLU A 95 2.22 -3.47 -18.64
N TYR A 96 1.68 -2.34 -18.18
CA TYR A 96 0.38 -2.23 -17.56
C TYR A 96 -0.58 -1.49 -18.49
N ASN A 97 -1.73 -2.10 -18.79
CA ASN A 97 -2.69 -1.52 -19.73
C ASN A 97 -4.14 -1.64 -19.26
N CYS A 98 -5.03 -0.86 -19.87
CA CYS A 98 -6.45 -0.88 -19.58
C CYS A 98 -7.22 -1.59 -20.69
N GLU A 99 -7.59 -2.86 -20.49
CA GLU A 99 -8.42 -3.60 -21.44
C GLU A 99 -9.85 -3.76 -20.91
N LYS A 100 -10.84 -3.29 -21.68
CA LYS A 100 -12.28 -3.36 -21.32
C LYS A 100 -12.57 -2.79 -19.93
N GLY A 101 -11.75 -1.83 -19.50
CA GLY A 101 -11.88 -1.16 -18.21
C GLY A 101 -11.26 -1.86 -17.01
N TYR A 102 -10.50 -2.93 -17.25
CA TYR A 102 -9.75 -3.65 -16.24
C TYR A 102 -8.25 -3.41 -16.43
N GLY A 103 -7.52 -3.24 -15.33
CA GLY A 103 -6.07 -3.32 -15.36
C GLY A 103 -5.61 -4.70 -15.79
N GLN A 104 -4.74 -4.76 -16.77
CA GLN A 104 -4.09 -5.96 -17.28
C GLN A 104 -2.58 -5.73 -17.29
N THR A 105 -1.83 -6.83 -17.32
CA THR A 105 -0.37 -6.77 -17.40
C THR A 105 0.16 -7.78 -18.38
N ARG A 106 1.24 -7.44 -19.09
CA ARG A 106 1.93 -8.39 -19.97
C ARG A 106 3.42 -8.13 -20.00
N ASP A 107 4.18 -9.21 -20.02
CA ASP A 107 5.62 -9.16 -20.21
C ASP A 107 5.92 -9.13 -21.72
N VAL A 108 6.60 -8.08 -22.19
CA VAL A 108 6.97 -7.85 -23.58
C VAL A 108 8.49 -7.82 -23.71
N ILE A 109 9.03 -8.56 -24.69
CA ILE A 109 10.46 -8.57 -24.98
C ILE A 109 10.82 -7.30 -25.75
N CYS A 110 11.81 -6.56 -25.25
CA CYS A 110 12.34 -5.38 -25.93
C CYS A 110 12.87 -5.74 -27.33
N PRO A 111 12.62 -4.89 -28.35
CA PRO A 111 13.16 -5.07 -29.69
C PRO A 111 14.67 -5.31 -29.72
N SER A 112 15.19 -5.84 -30.83
CA SER A 112 16.64 -5.97 -31.02
C SER A 112 17.35 -4.62 -30.85
N ASN A 113 18.55 -4.64 -30.26
CA ASN A 113 19.39 -3.46 -29.97
C ASN A 113 18.77 -2.46 -28.97
N THR A 114 17.82 -2.90 -28.15
CA THR A 114 17.29 -2.11 -27.03
C THR A 114 17.40 -2.90 -25.73
N ILE A 115 17.59 -2.18 -24.63
CA ILE A 115 17.59 -2.70 -23.27
C ILE A 115 16.40 -2.12 -22.50
N CYS A 116 15.86 -2.90 -21.56
CA CYS A 116 14.88 -2.33 -20.63
C CYS A 116 15.59 -1.48 -19.59
N SER A 117 15.21 -0.22 -19.49
CA SER A 117 15.65 0.73 -18.47
C SER A 117 14.49 1.61 -18.04
N ASN A 118 14.28 1.77 -16.73
CA ASN A 118 13.20 2.57 -16.14
C ASN A 118 11.80 2.23 -16.68
N GLY A 119 11.52 0.94 -16.93
CA GLY A 119 10.22 0.50 -17.43
C GLY A 119 9.98 0.83 -18.91
N ALA A 120 11.02 1.11 -19.69
CA ALA A 120 10.93 1.32 -21.13
C ALA A 120 12.10 0.66 -21.86
N CYS A 121 11.90 0.26 -23.10
CA CYS A 121 12.93 -0.23 -24.01
C CYS A 121 13.65 0.96 -24.67
N ILE A 122 14.90 1.17 -24.27
CA ILE A 122 15.77 2.24 -24.78
C ILE A 122 16.89 1.65 -25.66
N ALA A 123 17.38 2.41 -26.64
CA ALA A 123 18.57 2.02 -27.40
C ALA A 123 19.78 1.90 -26.46
N GLU A 124 20.55 0.82 -26.60
CA GLU A 124 21.80 0.58 -25.85
C GLU A 124 22.92 1.57 -26.22
#